data_AF-A0A2S7XSI8-F1
#
_entry.id   AF-A0A2S7XSI8-F1
#
_cell.length_a   1.000
_cell.length_b   1.000
_cell.length_c   1.000
_cell.angle_alpha   90.00
_cell.angle_beta   90.00
_cell.angle_gamma   90.00
#
_symmetry.space_group_name_H-M   'P 1'
#
loop_
_entity.id
_entity.type
_entity.pdbx_description
1 polymer ?
#
loop_
_entity_poly.entity_id
_entity_poly.type
_entity_poly.pdbx_seq_one_letter_code
_entity_poly.pdbx_strand_id
1 'polypeptide(L)'
;MFRILTRWSWVALAAAISFAPAAQAARVSLEDLQTSINTLSNTVSTLQTKVTQLETENANLKAQVAALPAAPDLSDYVKTDDLPADISTLSTSVTTLNNKLACVSSTSNANELLLSGCNVRVVNGVGVTESKNGKGNLIMGYNESDSSSRDRTGSHNLIVGPLHSYSAVSGLIAGYHNTVSGNYASVTGGLYNTATGISASVQGGQANIASGYRSAVSGGVENKAEGQTSVISGGRYNVVTGDYASVTAGARNQASAAYASVSGGEDNIASAQAATVTGGKAITVATQYGVPPVSSVDLTGYVTTTALDTKLMPYAKTAELPAFPDLTTFLTAADLAPYAQKTDLPSLSGYVTTGALGTTLSGYAQKTDLPNLSSYVTTAALDNALSGYTTSIAALEDDLACISTDSDSENLYFTGCNVHVRNNTGSTKSKNGKGNLILGYNEEPTDWDISGGWMTAVERTGSHNLVVGIKHSYTATGGFLAGYHNSVTADFGSVSGGSDNLASGEVASVSGGEHNIASSYRSSVSGGNNNTASGTFSSVSGGKENVASGPISSVSGGEDNIASGSRSSISGGQSQTTPDSYSYAP
;
A
#
# COMPACT_ATOMS: atom_id res chain seq x y z
N MET A 1 -120.07 6.49 127.30
CA MET A 1 -120.71 6.46 125.97
C MET A 1 -119.74 5.79 124.98
N PHE A 2 -120.24 5.07 123.98
CA PHE A 2 -119.51 4.06 123.18
C PHE A 2 -118.56 4.63 122.09
N ARG A 3 -117.52 3.84 121.76
CA ARG A 3 -116.79 3.67 120.46
C ARG A 3 -115.79 4.74 119.95
N ILE A 4 -114.78 4.23 119.21
CA ILE A 4 -113.73 4.90 118.40
C ILE A 4 -112.75 5.75 119.25
N LEU A 5 -111.49 5.38 119.55
CA LEU A 5 -110.51 4.42 119.00
C LEU A 5 -109.83 4.73 117.65
N THR A 6 -108.60 5.25 117.75
CA THR A 6 -107.40 4.96 116.92
C THR A 6 -107.55 4.87 115.39
N ARG A 7 -107.04 5.88 114.65
CA ARG A 7 -106.73 5.74 113.20
C ARG A 7 -105.53 6.53 112.63
N TRP A 8 -104.87 7.40 113.39
CA TRP A 8 -103.97 8.43 112.83
C TRP A 8 -102.46 8.17 112.92
N SER A 9 -101.99 7.09 113.57
CA SER A 9 -100.55 6.80 113.72
C SER A 9 -99.97 5.84 112.67
N TRP A 10 -100.78 5.24 111.80
CA TRP A 10 -100.33 4.18 110.87
C TRP A 10 -99.95 4.66 109.47
N VAL A 11 -100.37 5.86 109.05
CA VAL A 11 -100.10 6.38 107.70
C VAL A 11 -98.62 6.77 107.52
N ALA A 12 -97.99 7.32 108.56
CA ALA A 12 -96.59 7.75 108.51
C ALA A 12 -95.60 6.58 108.41
N LEU A 13 -95.91 5.41 109.00
CA LEU A 13 -95.00 4.26 109.03
C LEU A 13 -95.06 3.44 107.72
N ALA A 14 -96.21 3.39 107.07
CA ALA A 14 -96.39 2.68 105.79
C ALA A 14 -95.56 3.30 104.64
N ALA A 15 -95.33 4.62 104.67
CA ALA A 15 -94.52 5.32 103.68
C ALA A 15 -93.00 5.02 103.78
N ALA A 16 -92.50 4.57 104.94
CA ALA A 16 -91.09 4.29 105.16
C ALA A 16 -90.67 2.89 104.67
N ILE A 17 -91.58 1.93 104.67
CA ILE A 17 -91.28 0.51 104.37
C ILE A 17 -91.31 0.21 102.86
N SER A 18 -92.08 0.98 102.08
CA SER A 18 -92.24 0.78 100.63
C SER A 18 -91.03 1.21 99.77
N PHE A 19 -90.08 1.99 100.32
CA PHE A 19 -88.90 2.46 99.57
C PHE A 19 -87.64 1.60 99.74
N ALA A 20 -87.61 0.66 100.70
CA ALA A 20 -86.39 -0.09 101.03
C ALA A 20 -85.81 -0.91 99.84
N PRO A 21 -86.59 -1.63 99.01
CA PRO A 21 -86.04 -2.38 97.88
C PRO A 21 -85.46 -1.47 96.79
N ALA A 22 -86.14 -0.35 96.50
CA ALA A 22 -85.71 0.62 95.49
C ALA A 22 -84.41 1.33 95.90
N ALA A 23 -84.27 1.68 97.19
CA ALA A 23 -83.05 2.28 97.74
C ALA A 23 -81.86 1.30 97.68
N GLN A 24 -82.09 0.00 97.86
CA GLN A 24 -81.02 -1.00 97.75
C GLN A 24 -80.63 -1.25 96.28
N ALA A 25 -81.60 -1.37 95.37
CA ALA A 25 -81.32 -1.52 93.94
C ALA A 25 -80.58 -0.30 93.35
N ALA A 26 -80.94 0.91 93.78
CA ALA A 26 -80.23 2.14 93.39
C ALA A 26 -78.79 2.20 93.93
N ARG A 27 -78.50 1.58 95.09
CA ARG A 27 -77.13 1.47 95.62
C ARG A 27 -76.27 0.50 94.82
N VAL A 28 -76.79 -0.70 94.53
CA VAL A 28 -76.09 -1.67 93.66
C VAL A 28 -75.81 -1.06 92.29
N SER A 29 -76.81 -0.40 91.69
CA SER A 29 -76.65 0.35 90.43
C SER A 29 -75.60 1.46 90.48
N LEU A 30 -75.30 2.03 91.65
CA LEU A 30 -74.26 3.06 91.84
C LEU A 30 -72.87 2.43 92.00
N GLU A 31 -72.78 1.27 92.66
CA GLU A 31 -71.54 0.51 92.83
C GLU A 31 -71.09 -0.12 91.49
N ASP A 32 -72.03 -0.62 90.68
CA ASP A 32 -71.79 -1.07 89.30
C ASP A 32 -71.33 0.09 88.39
N LEU A 33 -71.95 1.27 88.53
CA LEU A 33 -71.57 2.45 87.77
C LEU A 33 -70.17 2.96 88.16
N GLN A 34 -69.86 2.99 89.46
CA GLN A 34 -68.52 3.35 89.94
C GLN A 34 -67.45 2.36 89.48
N THR A 35 -67.76 1.06 89.47
CA THR A 35 -66.88 0.01 88.94
C THR A 35 -66.65 0.23 87.44
N SER A 36 -67.72 0.52 86.68
CA SER A 36 -67.63 0.84 85.25
C SER A 36 -66.80 2.10 84.97
N ILE A 37 -66.95 3.15 85.78
CA ILE A 37 -66.17 4.40 85.71
C ILE A 37 -64.69 4.12 86.01
N ASN A 38 -64.38 3.31 87.02
CA ASN A 38 -63.01 2.95 87.37
C ASN A 38 -62.35 2.14 86.23
N THR A 39 -63.08 1.18 85.64
CA THR A 39 -62.61 0.41 84.48
C THR A 39 -62.36 1.32 83.27
N LEU A 40 -63.29 2.23 82.96
CA LEU A 40 -63.12 3.19 81.86
C LEU A 40 -61.94 4.14 82.10
N SER A 41 -61.75 4.63 83.33
CA SER A 41 -60.61 5.49 83.71
C SER A 41 -59.27 4.77 83.49
N ASN A 42 -59.17 3.50 83.91
CA ASN A 42 -58.00 2.66 83.67
C ASN A 42 -57.76 2.42 82.16
N THR A 43 -58.81 2.20 81.38
CA THR A 43 -58.73 2.06 79.92
C THR A 43 -58.26 3.35 79.24
N VAL A 44 -58.79 4.52 79.64
CA VAL A 44 -58.37 5.83 79.13
C VAL A 44 -56.90 6.09 79.46
N SER A 45 -56.46 5.85 80.70
CA SER A 45 -55.06 6.02 81.11
C SER A 45 -54.11 5.09 80.31
N THR A 46 -54.54 3.85 80.05
CA THR A 46 -53.80 2.90 79.19
C THR A 46 -53.72 3.38 77.73
N LEU A 47 -54.83 3.91 77.17
CA LEU A 47 -54.85 4.48 75.82
C LEU A 47 -53.98 5.73 75.72
N GLN A 48 -54.02 6.61 76.72
CA GLN A 48 -53.24 7.84 76.74
C GLN A 48 -51.74 7.55 76.80
N THR A 49 -51.33 6.52 77.54
CA THR A 49 -49.95 5.99 77.53
C THR A 49 -49.55 5.50 76.14
N LYS A 50 -50.43 4.74 75.45
CA LYS A 50 -50.19 4.28 74.07
C LYS A 50 -50.12 5.42 73.05
N VAL A 51 -50.92 6.47 73.20
CA VAL A 51 -50.86 7.66 72.33
C VAL A 51 -49.51 8.36 72.50
N THR A 52 -49.07 8.60 73.74
CA THR A 52 -47.74 9.21 74.00
C THR A 52 -46.59 8.35 73.45
N GLN A 53 -46.70 7.02 73.52
CA GLN A 53 -45.74 6.12 72.88
C GLN A 53 -45.76 6.26 71.35
N LEU A 54 -46.93 6.23 70.71
CA LEU A 54 -47.07 6.39 69.25
C LEU A 54 -46.61 7.76 68.76
N GLU A 55 -46.83 8.83 69.52
CA GLU A 55 -46.29 10.17 69.23
C GLU A 55 -44.76 10.18 69.28
N THR A 56 -44.17 9.49 70.26
CA THR A 56 -42.72 9.33 70.39
C THR A 56 -42.13 8.49 69.24
N GLU A 57 -42.78 7.38 68.87
CA GLU A 57 -42.40 6.54 67.74
C GLU A 57 -42.51 7.29 66.40
N ASN A 58 -43.57 8.08 66.20
CA ASN A 58 -43.78 8.91 65.02
C ASN A 58 -42.76 10.07 64.94
N ALA A 59 -42.38 10.67 66.07
CA ALA A 59 -41.29 11.63 66.15
C ALA A 59 -39.93 11.00 65.80
N ASN A 60 -39.64 9.81 66.34
CA ASN A 60 -38.43 9.06 66.01
C ASN A 60 -38.38 8.62 64.54
N LEU A 61 -39.50 8.17 63.96
CA LEU A 61 -39.60 7.84 62.53
C LEU A 61 -39.38 9.08 61.65
N LYS A 62 -39.95 10.24 62.00
CA LYS A 62 -39.70 11.51 61.30
C LYS A 62 -38.23 11.94 61.40
N ALA A 63 -37.61 11.79 62.57
CA ALA A 63 -36.19 12.07 62.76
C ALA A 63 -35.30 11.11 61.94
N GLN A 64 -35.64 9.81 61.88
CA GLN A 64 -34.95 8.83 61.04
C GLN A 64 -35.11 9.14 59.56
N VAL A 65 -36.32 9.48 59.09
CA VAL A 65 -36.58 9.87 57.69
C VAL A 65 -35.84 11.16 57.32
N ALA A 66 -35.77 12.15 58.22
CA ALA A 66 -35.00 13.38 58.01
C ALA A 66 -33.48 13.18 58.13
N ALA A 67 -33.03 12.10 58.78
CA ALA A 67 -31.63 11.69 58.89
C ALA A 67 -31.22 10.63 57.85
N LEU A 68 -32.13 10.20 56.97
CA LEU A 68 -31.73 9.47 55.77
C LEU A 68 -30.81 10.38 54.95
N PRO A 69 -29.64 9.90 54.50
CA PRO A 69 -28.87 10.64 53.53
C PRO A 69 -29.74 10.86 52.27
N ALA A 70 -29.55 12.00 51.60
CA ALA A 70 -30.10 12.18 50.26
C ALA A 70 -29.71 10.98 49.39
N ALA A 71 -30.60 10.56 48.49
CA ALA A 71 -30.28 9.54 47.51
C ALA A 71 -28.96 9.93 46.80
N PRO A 72 -28.01 9.01 46.63
CA PRO A 72 -26.73 9.34 45.99
C PRO A 72 -27.01 9.93 44.62
N ASP A 73 -26.30 11.01 44.27
CA ASP A 73 -26.44 11.59 42.93
C ASP A 73 -25.89 10.58 41.91
N LEU A 74 -26.79 10.08 41.06
CA LEU A 74 -26.46 9.08 40.04
C LEU A 74 -26.11 9.73 38.69
N SER A 75 -26.18 11.06 38.57
CA SER A 75 -25.87 11.75 37.31
C SER A 75 -24.42 11.56 36.85
N ASP A 76 -23.49 11.33 37.79
CA ASP A 76 -22.09 11.03 37.52
C ASP A 76 -21.81 9.57 37.09
N TYR A 77 -22.79 8.65 37.16
CA TYR A 77 -22.58 7.21 36.94
C TYR A 77 -23.47 6.64 35.83
N VAL A 78 -22.85 6.16 34.76
CA VAL A 78 -23.55 5.66 33.56
C VAL A 78 -23.40 4.15 33.43
N LYS A 79 -24.46 3.50 32.93
CA LYS A 79 -24.48 2.07 32.62
C LYS A 79 -24.02 1.85 31.19
N THR A 80 -23.24 0.80 30.92
CA THR A 80 -22.61 0.53 29.61
C THR A 80 -23.58 0.48 28.44
N ASP A 81 -24.85 0.18 28.71
CA ASP A 81 -25.89 -0.05 27.71
C ASP A 81 -26.55 1.28 27.27
N ASP A 82 -26.32 2.37 28.01
CA ASP A 82 -26.90 3.71 27.79
C ASP A 82 -26.00 4.63 26.93
N LEU A 83 -25.03 4.08 26.20
CA LEU A 83 -24.02 4.80 25.39
C LEU A 83 -24.27 4.98 23.85
N PRO A 84 -25.50 4.94 23.25
CA PRO A 84 -25.64 4.77 21.79
C PRO A 84 -24.94 5.80 20.88
N ALA A 85 -25.02 7.10 21.18
CA ALA A 85 -24.78 8.15 20.18
C ALA A 85 -23.32 8.24 19.73
N ASP A 86 -22.41 8.49 20.67
CA ASP A 86 -20.99 8.70 20.35
C ASP A 86 -20.29 7.38 19.98
N ILE A 87 -20.72 6.24 20.55
CA ILE A 87 -20.29 4.91 20.08
C ILE A 87 -20.75 4.67 18.64
N SER A 88 -21.95 5.08 18.24
CA SER A 88 -22.40 4.93 16.86
C SER A 88 -21.58 5.80 15.89
N THR A 89 -21.20 7.01 16.30
CA THR A 89 -20.29 7.89 15.53
C THR A 89 -18.91 7.25 15.39
N LEU A 90 -18.30 6.83 16.51
CA LEU A 90 -16.98 6.19 16.54
C LEU A 90 -16.95 4.90 15.70
N SER A 91 -18.00 4.07 15.80
CA SER A 91 -18.17 2.84 15.02
C SER A 91 -18.28 3.13 13.51
N THR A 92 -18.97 4.21 13.12
CA THR A 92 -19.07 4.65 11.72
C THR A 92 -17.71 5.09 11.17
N SER A 93 -16.94 5.86 11.95
CA SER A 93 -15.59 6.27 11.57
C SER A 93 -14.62 5.08 11.49
N VAL A 94 -14.63 4.17 12.47
CA VAL A 94 -13.82 2.93 12.43
C VAL A 94 -14.19 2.06 11.22
N THR A 95 -15.48 1.93 10.90
CA THR A 95 -15.94 1.22 9.69
C THR A 95 -15.43 1.91 8.42
N THR A 96 -15.45 3.23 8.37
CA THR A 96 -14.94 4.03 7.24
C THR A 96 -13.43 3.85 7.06
N LEU A 97 -12.66 3.88 8.14
CA LEU A 97 -11.21 3.62 8.15
C LEU A 97 -10.89 2.18 7.70
N ASN A 98 -11.61 1.18 8.22
CA ASN A 98 -11.45 -0.22 7.80
C ASN A 98 -11.75 -0.40 6.30
N ASN A 99 -12.80 0.24 5.78
CA ASN A 99 -13.16 0.17 4.36
C ASN A 99 -12.12 0.85 3.45
N LYS A 100 -11.52 1.97 3.89
CA LYS A 100 -10.39 2.61 3.19
C LYS A 100 -9.14 1.74 3.12
N LEU A 101 -8.95 0.85 4.10
CA LEU A 101 -7.76 0.01 4.26
C LEU A 101 -8.02 -1.48 3.96
N ALA A 102 -9.14 -1.83 3.35
CA ALA A 102 -9.63 -3.22 3.22
C ALA A 102 -8.65 -4.20 2.55
N CYS A 103 -7.78 -3.71 1.65
CA CYS A 103 -6.74 -4.50 0.98
C CYS A 103 -5.31 -4.26 1.51
N VAL A 104 -5.15 -3.53 2.61
CA VAL A 104 -3.87 -3.13 3.20
C VAL A 104 -3.53 -4.02 4.40
N SER A 105 -2.31 -4.56 4.44
CA SER A 105 -1.85 -5.44 5.52
C SER A 105 -0.35 -5.31 5.79
N SER A 106 0.10 -5.71 6.98
CA SER A 106 1.52 -5.96 7.28
C SER A 106 1.83 -7.44 7.11
N THR A 107 2.98 -7.79 6.53
CA THR A 107 3.44 -9.19 6.49
C THR A 107 4.08 -9.59 7.83
N SER A 108 4.45 -10.86 7.98
CA SER A 108 5.27 -11.31 9.12
C SER A 108 6.67 -10.68 9.14
N ASN A 109 7.13 -10.14 8.02
CA ASN A 109 8.29 -9.27 7.93
C ASN A 109 7.85 -7.83 8.25
N ALA A 110 8.18 -7.32 9.45
CA ALA A 110 7.85 -5.95 9.93
C ALA A 110 8.55 -4.80 9.16
N ASN A 111 8.95 -5.06 7.93
CA ASN A 111 9.58 -4.15 6.99
C ASN A 111 8.70 -3.89 5.75
N GLU A 112 7.60 -4.63 5.57
CA GLU A 112 6.74 -4.62 4.39
C GLU A 112 5.31 -4.15 4.69
N LEU A 113 4.74 -3.40 3.75
CA LEU A 113 3.31 -3.12 3.66
C LEU A 113 2.77 -3.82 2.40
N LEU A 114 1.91 -4.80 2.59
CA LEU A 114 1.33 -5.61 1.51
C LEU A 114 -0.05 -5.07 1.11
N LEU A 115 -0.19 -4.87 -0.20
CA LEU A 115 -1.44 -4.54 -0.87
C LEU A 115 -1.89 -5.78 -1.65
N SER A 116 -3.02 -6.37 -1.29
CA SER A 116 -3.43 -7.69 -1.80
C SER A 116 -4.91 -7.71 -2.18
N GLY A 117 -5.23 -8.28 -3.35
CA GLY A 117 -6.60 -8.33 -3.88
C GLY A 117 -7.12 -7.01 -4.47
N CYS A 118 -6.35 -5.92 -4.43
CA CYS A 118 -6.70 -4.63 -5.02
C CYS A 118 -5.59 -4.07 -5.91
N ASN A 119 -5.97 -3.22 -6.86
CA ASN A 119 -5.07 -2.40 -7.66
C ASN A 119 -4.79 -1.08 -6.95
N VAL A 120 -3.61 -0.48 -7.14
CA VAL A 120 -3.30 0.88 -6.67
C VAL A 120 -3.48 1.89 -7.81
N ARG A 121 -4.26 2.95 -7.59
CA ARG A 121 -4.50 4.04 -8.54
C ARG A 121 -4.10 5.38 -7.94
N VAL A 122 -2.95 5.91 -8.36
CA VAL A 122 -2.49 7.25 -7.94
C VAL A 122 -2.91 8.27 -8.99
N VAL A 123 -3.78 9.22 -8.63
CA VAL A 123 -4.44 10.13 -9.59
C VAL A 123 -4.35 11.60 -9.14
N ASN A 124 -4.20 12.51 -10.10
CA ASN A 124 -3.95 13.94 -9.82
C ASN A 124 -5.15 14.71 -9.23
N GLY A 125 -6.35 14.11 -9.20
CA GLY A 125 -7.59 14.71 -8.68
C GLY A 125 -8.35 15.62 -9.66
N VAL A 126 -7.95 15.69 -10.94
CA VAL A 126 -8.53 16.59 -11.97
C VAL A 126 -9.36 15.81 -13.01
N GLY A 127 -9.39 14.48 -12.94
CA GLY A 127 -10.22 13.61 -13.79
C GLY A 127 -9.71 13.37 -15.21
N VAL A 128 -8.59 13.99 -15.63
CA VAL A 128 -7.96 13.79 -16.94
C VAL A 128 -6.44 13.63 -16.83
N THR A 129 -5.89 12.59 -17.47
CA THR A 129 -4.48 12.17 -17.32
C THR A 129 -3.47 13.22 -17.81
N GLU A 130 -3.83 14.02 -18.82
CA GLU A 130 -2.96 15.02 -19.44
C GLU A 130 -2.79 16.31 -18.63
N SER A 131 -3.66 16.54 -17.62
CA SER A 131 -3.58 17.72 -16.77
C SER A 131 -2.43 17.62 -15.76
N LYS A 132 -1.72 18.74 -15.55
CA LYS A 132 -0.51 18.83 -14.72
C LYS A 132 -0.79 19.75 -13.52
N ASN A 133 -0.56 19.24 -12.31
CA ASN A 133 -0.73 20.01 -11.07
C ASN A 133 0.26 19.61 -9.95
N GLY A 134 1.35 18.90 -10.28
CA GLY A 134 2.32 18.37 -9.32
C GLY A 134 1.83 17.20 -8.46
N LYS A 135 0.56 16.78 -8.59
CA LYS A 135 -0.08 15.68 -7.83
C LYS A 135 -0.27 14.45 -8.70
N GLY A 136 -0.58 13.32 -8.08
CA GLY A 136 -0.80 12.04 -8.76
C GLY A 136 0.49 11.30 -9.11
N ASN A 137 1.60 11.57 -8.42
CA ASN A 137 2.90 10.93 -8.65
C ASN A 137 3.23 9.90 -7.54
N LEU A 138 4.00 8.86 -7.88
CA LEU A 138 4.49 7.83 -6.96
C LEU A 138 6.01 7.93 -6.85
N ILE A 139 6.52 8.10 -5.63
CA ILE A 139 7.90 8.51 -5.34
C ILE A 139 8.56 7.52 -4.38
N MET A 140 9.60 6.83 -4.82
CA MET A 140 10.51 6.06 -3.96
C MET A 140 11.65 6.98 -3.48
N GLY A 141 11.77 7.07 -2.16
CA GLY A 141 12.66 8.00 -1.47
C GLY A 141 12.04 9.36 -1.17
N TYR A 142 12.90 10.30 -0.85
CA TYR A 142 12.53 11.67 -0.51
C TYR A 142 12.43 12.55 -1.76
N ASN A 143 13.07 12.11 -2.87
CA ASN A 143 13.39 12.93 -4.03
C ASN A 143 13.93 14.31 -3.59
N GLU A 144 15.05 14.30 -2.85
CA GLU A 144 15.63 15.51 -2.26
C GLU A 144 15.76 16.65 -3.29
N SER A 145 15.62 17.89 -2.82
CA SER A 145 16.02 19.08 -3.58
C SER A 145 17.30 19.64 -2.98
N ASP A 146 18.16 20.15 -3.85
CA ASP A 146 19.23 21.08 -3.51
C ASP A 146 18.67 22.52 -3.41
N SER A 147 19.56 23.50 -3.33
CA SER A 147 19.23 24.92 -3.27
C SER A 147 18.74 25.53 -4.59
N SER A 148 18.70 24.77 -5.69
CA SER A 148 18.08 25.21 -6.95
C SER A 148 16.59 24.84 -7.01
N SER A 149 15.80 25.67 -7.71
CA SER A 149 14.39 25.37 -7.96
C SER A 149 14.26 24.32 -9.06
N ARG A 150 13.74 23.14 -8.72
CA ARG A 150 13.49 22.05 -9.68
C ARG A 150 12.04 22.08 -10.15
N ASP A 151 11.85 22.03 -11.46
CA ASP A 151 10.52 21.85 -12.03
C ASP A 151 10.00 20.45 -11.69
N ARG A 152 8.93 20.41 -10.90
CA ARG A 152 8.25 19.19 -10.42
C ARG A 152 6.73 19.32 -10.63
N THR A 153 6.33 20.07 -11.66
CA THR A 153 4.92 20.35 -12.01
C THR A 153 4.17 19.17 -12.62
N GLY A 154 4.88 18.11 -13.01
CA GLY A 154 4.32 16.93 -13.67
C GLY A 154 3.35 16.12 -12.80
N SER A 155 2.51 15.33 -13.45
CA SER A 155 1.50 14.45 -12.84
C SER A 155 1.56 13.04 -13.43
N HIS A 156 1.13 12.03 -12.68
CA HIS A 156 1.12 10.62 -13.13
C HIS A 156 2.51 10.04 -13.44
N ASN A 157 3.57 10.56 -12.81
CA ASN A 157 4.95 10.08 -12.99
C ASN A 157 5.39 9.12 -11.87
N LEU A 158 6.34 8.25 -12.19
CA LEU A 158 6.98 7.30 -11.28
C LEU A 158 8.44 7.69 -11.04
N ILE A 159 8.82 8.00 -9.80
CA ILE A 159 10.10 8.63 -9.46
C ILE A 159 10.90 7.76 -8.48
N VAL A 160 12.17 7.46 -8.78
CA VAL A 160 13.00 6.49 -8.05
C VAL A 160 14.41 7.04 -7.79
N GLY A 161 14.57 7.81 -6.70
CA GLY A 161 15.86 8.42 -6.36
C GLY A 161 15.80 9.94 -6.11
N PRO A 162 16.96 10.60 -5.92
CA PRO A 162 17.05 12.00 -5.52
C PRO A 162 17.21 12.99 -6.70
N LEU A 163 16.88 14.26 -6.43
CA LEU A 163 17.18 15.42 -7.28
C LEU A 163 16.50 15.39 -8.67
N HIS A 164 15.46 14.60 -8.86
CA HIS A 164 14.75 14.53 -10.13
C HIS A 164 13.92 15.80 -10.43
N SER A 165 13.86 16.15 -11.71
CA SER A 165 12.99 17.19 -12.28
C SER A 165 12.00 16.54 -13.26
N TYR A 166 10.71 16.86 -13.13
CA TYR A 166 9.66 16.32 -13.98
C TYR A 166 8.50 17.30 -14.20
N SER A 167 8.24 17.62 -15.47
CA SER A 167 7.11 18.45 -15.93
C SER A 167 6.27 17.79 -17.02
N ALA A 168 6.52 16.51 -17.26
CA ALA A 168 5.73 15.64 -18.14
C ALA A 168 4.46 15.10 -17.46
N VAL A 169 3.65 14.40 -18.25
CA VAL A 169 2.74 13.37 -17.74
C VAL A 169 3.23 11.97 -18.10
N SER A 170 2.93 10.99 -17.25
CA SER A 170 3.13 9.56 -17.50
C SER A 170 4.58 9.15 -17.79
N GLY A 171 5.55 9.83 -17.18
CA GLY A 171 6.97 9.49 -17.28
C GLY A 171 7.47 8.60 -16.14
N LEU A 172 8.51 7.81 -16.42
CA LEU A 172 9.28 7.07 -15.41
C LEU A 172 10.65 7.73 -15.28
N ILE A 173 11.11 7.98 -14.07
CA ILE A 173 12.40 8.62 -13.80
C ILE A 173 13.11 8.01 -12.59
N ALA A 174 14.18 7.27 -12.83
CA ALA A 174 15.00 6.60 -11.82
C ALA A 174 16.46 7.08 -11.87
N GLY A 175 17.24 6.86 -10.81
CA GLY A 175 18.67 7.17 -10.73
C GLY A 175 18.97 8.41 -9.89
N TYR A 176 19.77 9.36 -10.40
CA TYR A 176 20.17 10.60 -9.69
C TYR A 176 20.12 11.82 -10.63
N HIS A 177 19.42 12.89 -10.22
CA HIS A 177 19.41 14.20 -10.90
C HIS A 177 19.01 14.15 -12.39
N ASN A 178 18.24 13.16 -12.79
CA ASN A 178 17.70 13.05 -14.14
C ASN A 178 16.53 14.02 -14.37
N THR A 179 16.20 14.31 -15.63
CA THR A 179 15.11 15.21 -16.05
C THR A 179 14.17 14.56 -17.07
N VAL A 180 12.85 14.61 -16.83
CA VAL A 180 11.80 14.12 -17.76
C VAL A 180 10.76 15.21 -18.02
N SER A 181 10.68 15.71 -19.25
CA SER A 181 9.75 16.79 -19.63
C SER A 181 8.93 16.51 -20.89
N GLY A 182 9.33 15.52 -21.70
CA GLY A 182 8.48 14.98 -22.76
C GLY A 182 7.36 14.10 -22.19
N ASN A 183 6.12 14.25 -22.67
CA ASN A 183 5.03 13.35 -22.27
C ASN A 183 5.38 11.89 -22.63
N TYR A 184 5.06 10.95 -21.74
CA TYR A 184 5.38 9.52 -21.87
C TYR A 184 6.88 9.19 -22.02
N ALA A 185 7.79 10.13 -21.70
CA ALA A 185 9.23 9.91 -21.79
C ALA A 185 9.77 9.20 -20.54
N SER A 186 10.86 8.45 -20.69
CA SER A 186 11.43 7.64 -19.62
C SER A 186 12.94 7.84 -19.42
N VAL A 187 13.37 7.77 -18.16
CA VAL A 187 14.76 7.60 -17.76
C VAL A 187 14.81 6.46 -16.74
N THR A 188 15.23 5.24 -17.13
CA THR A 188 15.20 4.06 -16.25
C THR A 188 16.43 3.92 -15.34
N GLY A 189 17.33 4.90 -15.31
CA GLY A 189 18.43 4.96 -14.34
C GLY A 189 19.51 5.98 -14.67
N GLY A 190 20.66 5.84 -14.00
CA GLY A 190 21.85 6.64 -14.26
C GLY A 190 21.77 8.08 -13.74
N LEU A 191 22.52 8.99 -14.36
CA LEU A 191 22.96 10.25 -13.73
C LEU A 191 22.91 11.45 -14.69
N TYR A 192 22.25 12.56 -14.34
CA TYR A 192 22.08 13.77 -15.19
C TYR A 192 21.43 13.55 -16.58
N ASN A 193 20.85 12.37 -16.84
CA ASN A 193 20.15 12.02 -18.09
C ASN A 193 18.90 12.88 -18.29
N THR A 194 18.58 13.22 -19.54
CA THR A 194 17.49 14.14 -19.89
C THR A 194 16.64 13.60 -21.05
N ALA A 195 15.35 13.37 -20.80
CA ALA A 195 14.38 13.00 -21.82
C ALA A 195 13.34 14.13 -22.00
N THR A 196 13.43 14.85 -23.12
CA THR A 196 12.58 16.03 -23.45
C THR A 196 11.65 15.77 -24.64
N GLY A 197 11.99 14.82 -25.51
CA GLY A 197 11.12 14.42 -26.62
C GLY A 197 9.89 13.64 -26.15
N ILE A 198 8.74 13.80 -26.80
CA ILE A 198 7.55 12.98 -26.49
C ILE A 198 7.87 11.51 -26.80
N SER A 199 7.60 10.63 -25.83
CA SER A 199 7.96 9.20 -25.84
C SER A 199 9.46 8.93 -26.05
N ALA A 200 10.35 9.86 -25.69
CA ALA A 200 11.79 9.64 -25.73
C ALA A 200 12.26 8.81 -24.52
N SER A 201 13.33 8.02 -24.67
CA SER A 201 13.82 7.13 -23.62
C SER A 201 15.34 7.20 -23.42
N VAL A 202 15.79 7.18 -22.15
CA VAL A 202 17.20 7.03 -21.78
C VAL A 202 17.33 5.92 -20.74
N GLN A 203 17.98 4.80 -21.09
CA GLN A 203 17.96 3.61 -20.20
C GLN A 203 19.01 3.66 -19.07
N GLY A 204 19.96 4.57 -19.13
CA GLY A 204 20.97 4.77 -18.08
C GLY A 204 22.20 5.53 -18.56
N GLY A 205 23.36 5.26 -17.93
CA GLY A 205 24.59 6.01 -18.18
C GLY A 205 24.55 7.44 -17.62
N GLN A 206 25.43 8.34 -18.08
CA GLN A 206 25.45 9.74 -17.62
C GLN A 206 25.21 10.78 -18.71
N ALA A 207 24.42 11.80 -18.38
CA ALA A 207 24.23 13.04 -19.14
C ALA A 207 23.81 12.82 -20.60
N ASN A 208 23.15 11.69 -20.85
CA ASN A 208 22.58 11.35 -22.15
C ASN A 208 21.29 12.15 -22.37
N ILE A 209 21.09 12.64 -23.59
CA ILE A 209 19.96 13.49 -23.97
C ILE A 209 19.15 12.78 -25.06
N ALA A 210 17.85 12.60 -24.82
CA ALA A 210 16.88 12.13 -25.80
C ALA A 210 15.80 13.21 -25.99
N SER A 211 15.95 14.02 -27.04
CA SER A 211 15.12 15.21 -27.30
C SER A 211 14.26 15.12 -28.55
N GLY A 212 14.60 14.24 -29.49
CA GLY A 212 13.78 13.97 -30.67
C GLY A 212 12.49 13.20 -30.33
N TYR A 213 11.46 13.33 -31.17
CA TYR A 213 10.22 12.57 -31.03
C TYR A 213 10.52 11.06 -31.10
N ARG A 214 10.20 10.29 -30.04
CA ARG A 214 10.55 8.86 -29.90
C ARG A 214 12.05 8.56 -30.05
N SER A 215 12.93 9.50 -29.71
CA SER A 215 14.39 9.27 -29.67
C SER A 215 14.78 8.36 -28.50
N ALA A 216 15.83 7.54 -28.67
CA ALA A 216 16.25 6.56 -27.67
C ALA A 216 17.78 6.56 -27.44
N VAL A 217 18.20 6.46 -26.18
CA VAL A 217 19.59 6.22 -25.78
C VAL A 217 19.67 5.07 -24.77
N SER A 218 20.34 3.96 -25.10
CA SER A 218 20.42 2.79 -24.21
C SER A 218 21.44 2.92 -23.07
N GLY A 219 22.38 3.87 -23.16
CA GLY A 219 23.37 4.11 -22.12
C GLY A 219 24.57 4.92 -22.60
N GLY A 220 25.72 4.70 -21.96
CA GLY A 220 26.96 5.41 -22.26
C GLY A 220 27.04 6.79 -21.62
N VAL A 221 27.77 7.72 -22.24
CA VAL A 221 28.09 9.03 -21.63
C VAL A 221 27.95 10.19 -22.62
N GLU A 222 27.18 11.21 -22.23
CA GLU A 222 27.04 12.48 -22.96
C GLU A 222 26.61 12.32 -24.43
N ASN A 223 25.84 11.25 -24.71
CA ASN A 223 25.26 10.96 -26.01
C ASN A 223 23.98 11.78 -26.25
N LYS A 224 23.67 12.14 -27.51
CA LYS A 224 22.54 13.02 -27.85
C LYS A 224 21.72 12.49 -29.04
N ALA A 225 20.51 12.02 -28.78
CA ALA A 225 19.54 11.61 -29.77
C ALA A 225 18.49 12.74 -29.97
N GLU A 226 18.69 13.56 -31.00
CA GLU A 226 17.96 14.83 -31.23
C GLU A 226 17.00 14.75 -32.43
N GLY A 227 17.26 13.89 -33.41
CA GLY A 227 16.37 13.65 -34.56
C GLY A 227 15.13 12.80 -34.24
N GLN A 228 14.08 12.86 -35.05
CA GLN A 228 12.90 12.01 -34.89
C GLN A 228 13.28 10.52 -34.99
N THR A 229 12.86 9.70 -34.02
CA THR A 229 13.17 8.26 -33.93
C THR A 229 14.67 7.94 -34.02
N SER A 230 15.53 8.89 -33.64
CA SER A 230 16.99 8.69 -33.59
C SER A 230 17.38 7.73 -32.45
N VAL A 231 18.37 6.86 -32.69
CA VAL A 231 18.80 5.84 -31.71
C VAL A 231 20.31 5.89 -31.45
N ILE A 232 20.70 5.82 -30.18
CA ILE A 232 22.08 5.58 -29.76
C ILE A 232 22.16 4.40 -28.79
N SER A 233 22.82 3.30 -29.19
CA SER A 233 22.89 2.08 -28.36
C SER A 233 24.00 2.12 -27.28
N GLY A 234 24.89 3.11 -27.32
CA GLY A 234 25.90 3.32 -26.28
C GLY A 234 27.06 4.21 -26.73
N GLY A 235 28.23 3.97 -26.14
CA GLY A 235 29.45 4.74 -26.41
C GLY A 235 29.47 6.10 -25.71
N ARG A 236 30.22 7.08 -26.23
CA ARG A 236 30.41 8.39 -25.60
C ARG A 236 30.47 9.57 -26.57
N TYR A 237 29.80 10.67 -26.25
CA TYR A 237 29.72 11.88 -27.10
C TYR A 237 29.13 11.65 -28.50
N ASN A 238 28.36 10.58 -28.70
CA ASN A 238 27.72 10.30 -29.98
C ASN A 238 26.50 11.22 -30.18
N VAL A 239 26.30 11.75 -31.39
CA VAL A 239 25.24 12.74 -31.68
C VAL A 239 24.46 12.33 -32.93
N VAL A 240 23.13 12.30 -32.82
CA VAL A 240 22.23 11.95 -33.92
C VAL A 240 21.17 13.03 -34.09
N THR A 241 21.37 13.90 -35.07
CA THR A 241 20.42 14.96 -35.44
C THR A 241 19.57 14.59 -36.66
N GLY A 242 19.92 13.52 -37.38
CA GLY A 242 19.12 13.02 -38.51
C GLY A 242 17.87 12.27 -38.06
N ASP A 243 16.75 12.46 -38.76
CA ASP A 243 15.55 11.66 -38.57
C ASP A 243 15.78 10.21 -39.02
N TYR A 244 15.32 9.25 -38.23
CA TYR A 244 15.53 7.80 -38.44
C TYR A 244 17.02 7.38 -38.52
N ALA A 245 17.94 8.24 -38.08
CA ALA A 245 19.37 7.98 -38.07
C ALA A 245 19.82 7.25 -36.78
N SER A 246 21.01 6.64 -36.80
CA SER A 246 21.52 5.89 -35.65
C SER A 246 23.04 5.95 -35.49
N VAL A 247 23.49 5.82 -34.24
CA VAL A 247 24.88 5.49 -33.89
C VAL A 247 24.84 4.29 -32.95
N THR A 248 25.41 3.15 -33.33
CA THR A 248 25.39 1.97 -32.46
C THR A 248 26.30 2.17 -31.25
N ALA A 249 27.58 2.47 -31.45
CA ALA A 249 28.54 2.68 -30.35
C ALA A 249 29.72 3.58 -30.76
N GLY A 250 30.85 3.45 -30.07
CA GLY A 250 32.07 4.23 -30.33
C GLY A 250 32.08 5.60 -29.64
N ALA A 251 32.93 6.52 -30.12
CA ALA A 251 33.11 7.83 -29.47
C ALA A 251 33.13 9.02 -30.44
N ARG A 252 32.40 10.10 -30.12
CA ARG A 252 32.28 11.34 -30.91
C ARG A 252 31.74 11.12 -32.35
N ASN A 253 30.98 10.06 -32.57
CA ASN A 253 30.39 9.74 -33.86
C ASN A 253 29.12 10.57 -34.12
N GLN A 254 28.89 10.98 -35.36
CA GLN A 254 27.80 11.88 -35.75
C GLN A 254 26.99 11.29 -36.92
N ALA A 255 25.66 11.20 -36.76
CA ALA A 255 24.74 10.84 -37.84
C ALA A 255 23.73 11.99 -38.04
N SER A 256 24.01 12.85 -39.02
CA SER A 256 23.44 14.21 -39.11
C SER A 256 22.37 14.41 -40.17
N ALA A 257 22.03 13.35 -40.93
CA ALA A 257 21.07 13.40 -42.03
C ALA A 257 20.10 12.20 -41.96
N ALA A 258 18.96 12.30 -42.65
CA ALA A 258 17.92 11.30 -42.55
C ALA A 258 18.42 9.89 -42.96
N TYR A 259 18.10 8.87 -42.15
CA TYR A 259 18.56 7.48 -42.31
C TYR A 259 20.09 7.29 -42.30
N ALA A 260 20.88 8.27 -41.84
CA ALA A 260 22.33 8.12 -41.69
C ALA A 260 22.67 7.12 -40.56
N SER A 261 23.72 6.32 -40.73
CA SER A 261 24.11 5.28 -39.76
C SER A 261 25.62 5.25 -39.50
N VAL A 262 26.01 5.12 -38.24
CA VAL A 262 27.40 4.86 -37.85
C VAL A 262 27.47 3.66 -36.90
N SER A 263 28.07 2.56 -37.34
CA SER A 263 28.15 1.33 -36.54
C SER A 263 29.12 1.40 -35.36
N GLY A 264 30.09 2.32 -35.37
CA GLY A 264 31.08 2.45 -34.29
C GLY A 264 32.28 3.32 -34.66
N GLY A 265 33.40 3.11 -33.98
CA GLY A 265 34.66 3.82 -34.22
C GLY A 265 34.79 5.15 -33.47
N GLU A 266 35.70 6.02 -33.90
CA GLU A 266 35.94 7.34 -33.28
C GLU A 266 35.90 8.49 -34.30
N ASP A 267 35.27 9.62 -33.96
CA ASP A 267 35.21 10.85 -34.79
C ASP A 267 34.55 10.68 -36.19
N ASN A 268 33.73 9.65 -36.40
CA ASN A 268 33.11 9.38 -37.70
C ASN A 268 31.86 10.23 -37.95
N ILE A 269 31.61 10.64 -39.20
CA ILE A 269 30.52 11.54 -39.59
C ILE A 269 29.76 11.00 -40.81
N ALA A 270 28.49 10.64 -40.64
CA ALA A 270 27.54 10.35 -41.71
C ALA A 270 26.60 11.55 -41.91
N SER A 271 26.87 12.38 -42.92
CA SER A 271 26.26 13.71 -43.10
C SER A 271 25.33 13.86 -44.30
N ALA A 272 25.09 12.78 -45.05
CA ALA A 272 24.14 12.75 -46.16
C ALA A 272 23.06 11.66 -45.97
N GLN A 273 21.93 11.80 -46.69
CA GLN A 273 20.82 10.87 -46.55
C GLN A 273 21.23 9.43 -46.90
N ALA A 274 20.90 8.49 -46.01
CA ALA A 274 21.31 7.09 -46.07
C ALA A 274 22.84 6.86 -46.17
N ALA A 275 23.66 7.83 -45.74
CA ALA A 275 25.10 7.63 -45.59
C ALA A 275 25.40 6.63 -44.45
N THR A 276 26.28 5.67 -44.70
CA THR A 276 26.68 4.65 -43.72
C THR A 276 28.19 4.73 -43.46
N VAL A 277 28.58 4.67 -42.19
CA VAL A 277 29.97 4.45 -41.78
C VAL A 277 30.03 3.18 -40.92
N THR A 278 30.73 2.17 -41.41
CA THR A 278 30.82 0.86 -40.75
C THR A 278 31.74 0.83 -39.52
N GLY A 279 32.53 1.88 -39.30
CA GLY A 279 33.44 2.02 -38.16
C GLY A 279 34.71 2.79 -38.56
N GLY A 280 35.86 2.45 -37.95
CA GLY A 280 37.14 3.12 -38.21
C GLY A 280 37.28 4.45 -37.46
N LYS A 281 38.15 5.36 -37.95
CA LYS A 281 38.40 6.65 -37.31
C LYS A 281 38.40 7.81 -38.30
N ALA A 282 37.76 8.92 -37.90
CA ALA A 282 37.67 10.19 -38.63
C ALA A 282 37.12 10.06 -40.08
N ILE A 283 36.30 9.05 -40.36
CA ILE A 283 35.69 8.83 -41.67
C ILE A 283 34.48 9.75 -41.82
N THR A 284 34.47 10.60 -42.86
CA THR A 284 33.33 11.43 -43.23
C THR A 284 32.70 10.93 -44.54
N VAL A 285 31.40 10.62 -44.50
CA VAL A 285 30.60 10.29 -45.69
C VAL A 285 29.54 11.37 -45.90
N ALA A 286 29.70 12.13 -46.98
CA ALA A 286 28.87 13.29 -47.34
C ALA A 286 28.13 13.12 -48.68
N THR A 287 28.04 11.90 -49.20
CA THR A 287 27.32 11.54 -50.43
C THR A 287 26.04 10.77 -50.11
N GLN A 288 24.95 11.08 -50.83
CA GLN A 288 23.68 10.35 -50.71
C GLN A 288 23.90 8.87 -51.10
N TYR A 289 23.37 7.95 -50.30
CA TYR A 289 23.64 6.50 -50.42
C TYR A 289 25.13 6.10 -50.34
N GLY A 290 25.97 6.96 -49.75
CA GLY A 290 27.39 6.66 -49.56
C GLY A 290 27.63 5.53 -48.57
N VAL A 291 28.31 4.48 -49.00
CA VAL A 291 29.07 3.55 -48.14
C VAL A 291 30.55 3.89 -48.23
N PRO A 292 31.39 3.55 -47.22
CA PRO A 292 32.81 3.86 -47.25
C PRO A 292 33.51 3.08 -48.39
N PRO A 293 34.62 3.59 -48.94
CA PRO A 293 35.40 2.84 -49.92
C PRO A 293 36.03 1.61 -49.27
N VAL A 294 35.42 0.44 -49.46
CA VAL A 294 35.94 -0.85 -48.97
C VAL A 294 37.27 -1.19 -49.63
N SER A 295 38.35 -1.17 -48.85
CA SER A 295 39.65 -1.70 -49.24
C SER A 295 39.58 -3.23 -49.29
N SER A 296 39.30 -3.76 -50.48
CA SER A 296 39.26 -5.20 -50.85
C SER A 296 38.27 -6.08 -50.05
N VAL A 297 37.26 -6.60 -50.75
CA VAL A 297 36.43 -7.74 -50.29
C VAL A 297 36.88 -8.97 -51.08
N ASP A 298 37.22 -10.06 -50.38
CA ASP A 298 37.43 -11.38 -50.98
C ASP A 298 36.08 -12.08 -51.18
N LEU A 299 35.89 -12.73 -52.33
CA LEU A 299 34.66 -13.40 -52.74
C LEU A 299 34.87 -14.87 -53.15
N THR A 300 36.01 -15.46 -52.81
CA THR A 300 36.38 -16.84 -53.18
C THR A 300 35.50 -17.95 -52.59
N GLY A 301 34.57 -17.63 -51.68
CA GLY A 301 33.78 -18.62 -50.92
C GLY A 301 32.33 -18.89 -51.37
N TYR A 302 31.76 -18.18 -52.36
CA TYR A 302 30.32 -18.28 -52.67
C TYR A 302 29.96 -19.22 -53.83
N VAL A 303 28.89 -19.99 -53.63
CA VAL A 303 28.42 -21.08 -54.51
C VAL A 303 27.77 -20.54 -55.79
N THR A 304 28.03 -21.20 -56.93
CA THR A 304 27.50 -20.82 -58.25
C THR A 304 26.08 -21.34 -58.52
N THR A 305 25.40 -20.71 -59.47
CA THR A 305 23.98 -20.94 -59.82
C THR A 305 23.63 -22.35 -60.28
N THR A 306 24.60 -23.20 -60.62
CA THR A 306 24.41 -24.60 -61.02
C THR A 306 23.75 -25.47 -59.93
N ALA A 307 23.81 -25.04 -58.65
CA ALA A 307 23.24 -25.80 -57.53
C ALA A 307 21.70 -25.72 -57.41
N LEU A 308 21.03 -24.83 -58.15
CA LEU A 308 19.60 -24.51 -57.93
C LEU A 308 18.62 -25.32 -58.81
N ASP A 309 19.08 -25.91 -59.91
CA ASP A 309 18.24 -26.22 -61.08
C ASP A 309 17.87 -27.72 -61.25
N THR A 310 17.94 -28.52 -60.18
CA THR A 310 17.78 -30.00 -60.28
C THR A 310 16.80 -30.65 -59.30
N LYS A 311 16.07 -29.90 -58.46
CA LYS A 311 15.18 -30.49 -57.42
C LYS A 311 13.78 -29.88 -57.28
N LEU A 312 13.18 -29.40 -58.38
CA LEU A 312 11.76 -29.03 -58.42
C LEU A 312 10.94 -29.84 -59.45
N MET A 313 10.49 -31.04 -59.02
CA MET A 313 9.22 -31.68 -59.43
C MET A 313 9.12 -32.12 -60.92
N PRO A 314 8.16 -32.99 -61.37
CA PRO A 314 6.83 -33.35 -60.83
C PRO A 314 6.70 -34.87 -60.51
N TYR A 315 5.58 -35.46 -60.09
CA TYR A 315 4.22 -35.49 -60.69
C TYR A 315 3.10 -35.33 -59.66
N ALA A 316 1.95 -34.82 -60.11
CA ALA A 316 0.70 -34.78 -59.35
C ALA A 316 -0.41 -35.57 -60.07
N LYS A 317 -1.44 -36.01 -59.33
CA LYS A 317 -2.86 -35.84 -59.71
C LYS A 317 -3.86 -36.25 -58.63
N THR A 318 -5.10 -35.81 -58.84
CA THR A 318 -6.25 -35.93 -57.95
C THR A 318 -7.12 -37.15 -58.25
N ALA A 319 -7.09 -38.11 -57.34
CA ALA A 319 -8.13 -39.08 -56.97
C ALA A 319 -7.75 -39.53 -55.53
N GLU A 320 -8.63 -39.81 -54.57
CA GLU A 320 -10.04 -40.23 -54.60
C GLU A 320 -10.87 -39.52 -53.49
N LEU A 321 -12.21 -39.57 -53.57
CA LEU A 321 -13.19 -39.04 -52.61
C LEU A 321 -14.44 -39.97 -52.60
N PRO A 322 -15.35 -39.95 -51.59
CA PRO A 322 -15.40 -39.18 -50.33
C PRO A 322 -15.15 -40.13 -49.10
N ALA A 323 -15.84 -40.23 -47.95
CA ALA A 323 -17.09 -39.68 -47.38
C ALA A 323 -17.18 -39.82 -45.82
N PHE A 324 -18.29 -39.35 -45.24
CA PHE A 324 -18.73 -39.47 -43.83
C PHE A 324 -20.03 -40.32 -43.75
N PRO A 325 -20.39 -40.96 -42.60
CA PRO A 325 -21.09 -40.31 -41.45
C PRO A 325 -20.68 -40.87 -40.05
N ASP A 326 -21.22 -40.47 -38.88
CA ASP A 326 -21.81 -39.24 -38.29
C ASP A 326 -22.33 -39.61 -36.85
N LEU A 327 -22.88 -38.63 -36.12
CA LEU A 327 -23.87 -38.72 -35.01
C LEU A 327 -23.44 -39.01 -33.55
N THR A 328 -23.97 -38.17 -32.64
CA THR A 328 -24.23 -38.37 -31.19
C THR A 328 -23.02 -38.62 -30.27
N THR A 329 -22.81 -37.98 -29.10
CA THR A 329 -23.53 -36.96 -28.27
C THR A 329 -22.52 -36.44 -27.20
N PHE A 330 -22.72 -35.43 -26.33
CA PHE A 330 -23.88 -34.60 -25.92
C PHE A 330 -23.38 -33.21 -25.41
N LEU A 331 -24.31 -32.28 -25.21
CA LEU A 331 -24.24 -31.11 -24.31
C LEU A 331 -25.50 -31.17 -23.39
N THR A 332 -25.68 -30.50 -22.25
CA THR A 332 -25.05 -29.30 -21.66
C THR A 332 -25.20 -29.33 -20.11
N ALA A 333 -24.87 -28.23 -19.41
CA ALA A 333 -24.90 -28.12 -17.95
C ALA A 333 -26.29 -27.94 -17.30
N ALA A 334 -26.51 -28.70 -16.23
CA ALA A 334 -27.35 -28.47 -15.04
C ALA A 334 -26.76 -29.39 -13.92
N ASP A 335 -26.88 -29.19 -12.60
CA ASP A 335 -27.82 -28.40 -11.81
C ASP A 335 -27.12 -27.54 -10.73
N LEU A 336 -27.74 -26.43 -10.33
CA LEU A 336 -27.29 -25.55 -9.24
C LEU A 336 -28.15 -25.73 -7.97
N ALA A 337 -27.52 -26.19 -6.88
CA ALA A 337 -27.79 -25.71 -5.51
C ALA A 337 -29.22 -26.02 -4.90
N PRO A 338 -29.63 -25.47 -3.73
CA PRO A 338 -29.12 -25.88 -2.40
C PRO A 338 -30.17 -25.96 -1.24
N TYR A 339 -29.72 -26.40 -0.04
CA TYR A 339 -30.29 -26.15 1.32
C TYR A 339 -31.71 -26.69 1.65
N ALA A 340 -32.22 -26.83 2.90
CA ALA A 340 -31.73 -27.02 4.30
C ALA A 340 -32.99 -27.38 5.17
N GLN A 341 -32.95 -27.38 6.53
CA GLN A 341 -34.03 -26.89 7.47
C GLN A 341 -34.01 -27.47 8.93
N LYS A 342 -33.95 -26.55 9.92
CA LYS A 342 -34.94 -26.33 11.01
C LYS A 342 -35.38 -27.48 11.98
N THR A 343 -34.59 -27.80 13.03
CA THR A 343 -35.10 -28.55 14.22
C THR A 343 -34.59 -28.16 15.62
N ASP A 344 -33.33 -27.73 15.81
CA ASP A 344 -32.61 -28.03 17.08
C ASP A 344 -32.48 -26.87 18.13
N LEU A 345 -33.59 -26.24 18.53
CA LEU A 345 -33.66 -25.21 19.61
C LEU A 345 -34.99 -25.31 20.38
N PRO A 346 -35.13 -24.82 21.65
CA PRO A 346 -34.14 -24.33 22.63
C PRO A 346 -34.23 -25.11 23.97
N SER A 347 -33.79 -24.62 25.15
CA SER A 347 -34.57 -23.73 26.06
C SER A 347 -33.83 -23.44 27.39
N LEU A 348 -34.25 -22.41 28.14
CA LEU A 348 -33.79 -22.11 29.51
C LEU A 348 -34.98 -22.12 30.51
N SER A 349 -34.79 -22.71 31.70
CA SER A 349 -35.75 -22.60 32.82
C SER A 349 -35.06 -22.88 34.17
N GLY A 350 -34.99 -21.92 35.10
CA GLY A 350 -34.22 -22.12 36.34
C GLY A 350 -34.12 -20.98 37.38
N TYR A 351 -35.13 -20.13 37.53
CA TYR A 351 -35.33 -19.32 38.76
C TYR A 351 -36.48 -19.94 39.58
N VAL A 352 -36.65 -19.78 40.91
CA VAL A 352 -35.90 -19.02 41.93
C VAL A 352 -35.48 -20.01 43.08
N THR A 353 -35.36 -19.79 44.40
CA THR A 353 -35.76 -18.74 45.37
C THR A 353 -34.98 -18.89 46.69
N THR A 354 -34.70 -17.79 47.42
CA THR A 354 -34.57 -17.80 48.89
C THR A 354 -35.27 -16.58 49.48
N GLY A 355 -35.78 -16.70 50.72
CA GLY A 355 -36.40 -15.57 51.42
C GLY A 355 -36.70 -15.85 52.89
N ALA A 356 -36.43 -14.86 53.74
CA ALA A 356 -36.92 -14.71 55.11
C ALA A 356 -36.73 -13.24 55.52
N LEU A 357 -37.81 -12.51 55.77
CA LEU A 357 -37.74 -11.07 56.07
C LEU A 357 -37.29 -10.82 57.52
N GLY A 358 -36.32 -9.91 57.71
CA GLY A 358 -36.07 -9.26 59.01
C GLY A 358 -37.03 -8.08 59.21
N THR A 359 -38.09 -8.29 59.97
CA THR A 359 -39.34 -7.52 59.84
C THR A 359 -39.37 -6.17 60.56
N THR A 360 -38.87 -5.11 59.90
CA THR A 360 -39.49 -3.75 59.93
C THR A 360 -38.88 -2.82 58.88
N LEU A 361 -37.59 -2.98 58.57
CA LEU A 361 -36.94 -2.34 57.42
C LEU A 361 -37.10 -3.14 56.12
N SER A 362 -37.64 -4.36 56.16
CA SER A 362 -37.78 -5.29 55.03
C SER A 362 -38.68 -4.85 53.85
N GLY A 363 -39.23 -3.63 53.89
CA GLY A 363 -39.92 -2.99 52.76
C GLY A 363 -39.13 -1.81 52.15
N TYR A 364 -37.93 -1.53 52.66
CA TYR A 364 -37.05 -0.44 52.27
C TYR A 364 -35.65 -1.00 51.97
N ALA A 365 -35.00 -0.50 50.92
CA ALA A 365 -33.66 -0.97 50.54
C ALA A 365 -32.62 -0.60 51.61
N GLN A 366 -31.87 -1.57 52.11
CA GLN A 366 -30.70 -1.34 52.94
C GLN A 366 -29.50 -0.89 52.09
N LYS A 367 -28.43 -0.40 52.72
CA LYS A 367 -27.21 0.02 52.01
C LYS A 367 -26.51 -1.12 51.26
N THR A 368 -26.77 -2.37 51.64
CA THR A 368 -26.35 -3.61 50.94
C THR A 368 -27.23 -3.97 49.75
N ASP A 369 -28.45 -3.43 49.69
CA ASP A 369 -29.47 -3.77 48.70
C ASP A 369 -29.49 -2.71 47.57
N LEU A 370 -28.87 -1.55 47.83
CA LEU A 370 -28.42 -0.63 46.78
C LEU A 370 -27.39 -1.34 45.88
N PRO A 371 -27.48 -1.21 44.54
CA PRO A 371 -26.52 -1.84 43.64
C PRO A 371 -25.11 -1.33 43.92
N ASN A 372 -24.12 -2.24 43.89
CA ASN A 372 -22.72 -1.84 44.00
C ASN A 372 -22.29 -1.07 42.74
N LEU A 373 -22.19 0.26 42.85
CA LEU A 373 -21.83 1.14 41.74
C LEU A 373 -20.33 1.10 41.39
N SER A 374 -19.49 0.35 42.10
CA SER A 374 -18.06 0.23 41.76
C SER A 374 -17.76 -0.45 40.42
N SER A 375 -18.78 -1.00 39.75
CA SER A 375 -18.70 -1.54 38.38
C SER A 375 -19.30 -0.60 37.31
N TYR A 376 -19.78 0.58 37.70
CA TYR A 376 -20.30 1.60 36.79
C TYR A 376 -19.17 2.59 36.47
N VAL A 377 -19.09 3.03 35.20
CA VAL A 377 -18.09 4.01 34.77
C VAL A 377 -18.63 5.41 35.07
N THR A 378 -17.77 6.31 35.54
CA THR A 378 -18.16 7.71 35.72
C THR A 378 -18.23 8.44 34.39
N THR A 379 -19.18 9.37 34.23
CA THR A 379 -19.34 10.26 33.07
C THR A 379 -18.00 10.82 32.60
N ALA A 380 -17.29 11.52 33.49
CA ALA A 380 -16.00 12.13 33.19
C ALA A 380 -14.91 11.13 32.78
N ALA A 381 -14.92 9.87 33.25
CA ALA A 381 -13.94 8.87 32.83
C ALA A 381 -14.25 8.34 31.41
N LEU A 382 -15.54 8.16 31.11
CA LEU A 382 -16.02 7.78 29.78
C LEU A 382 -15.76 8.90 28.77
N ASP A 383 -16.15 10.13 29.07
CA ASP A 383 -16.00 11.31 28.19
C ASP A 383 -14.53 11.53 27.81
N ASN A 384 -13.61 11.42 28.77
CA ASN A 384 -12.17 11.55 28.51
C ASN A 384 -11.64 10.42 27.59
N ALA A 385 -12.05 9.18 27.80
CA ALA A 385 -11.63 8.06 26.96
C ALA A 385 -12.20 8.18 25.53
N LEU A 386 -13.49 8.52 25.42
CA LEU A 386 -14.21 8.64 24.16
C LEU A 386 -13.73 9.85 23.35
N SER A 387 -13.48 10.99 24.00
CA SER A 387 -12.80 12.15 23.40
C SER A 387 -11.40 11.80 22.89
N GLY A 388 -10.63 11.00 23.65
CA GLY A 388 -9.31 10.51 23.23
C GLY A 388 -9.37 9.65 21.97
N TYR A 389 -10.32 8.70 21.89
CA TYR A 389 -10.52 7.88 20.69
C TYR A 389 -11.02 8.71 19.51
N THR A 390 -12.00 9.60 19.71
CA THR A 390 -12.52 10.50 18.66
C THR A 390 -11.42 11.39 18.09
N THR A 391 -10.56 11.97 18.93
CA THR A 391 -9.40 12.78 18.51
C THR A 391 -8.42 11.93 17.68
N SER A 392 -8.13 10.71 18.13
CA SER A 392 -7.19 9.80 17.46
C SER A 392 -7.71 9.32 16.10
N ILE A 393 -9.00 9.06 16.00
CA ILE A 393 -9.67 8.63 14.76
C ILE A 393 -9.83 9.79 13.78
N ALA A 394 -10.17 11.00 14.24
CA ALA A 394 -10.20 12.19 13.39
C ALA A 394 -8.82 12.52 12.79
N ALA A 395 -7.73 12.31 13.54
CA ALA A 395 -6.37 12.45 13.01
C ALA A 395 -6.06 11.39 11.93
N LEU A 396 -6.46 10.13 12.14
CA LEU A 396 -6.33 9.07 11.13
C LEU A 396 -7.20 9.34 9.88
N GLU A 397 -8.38 9.94 10.02
CA GLU A 397 -9.24 10.32 8.90
C GLU A 397 -8.64 11.44 8.04
N ASP A 398 -7.90 12.38 8.66
CA ASP A 398 -7.15 13.45 7.98
C ASP A 398 -5.87 12.92 7.30
N ASP A 399 -5.06 12.12 8.00
CA ASP A 399 -3.88 11.42 7.42
C ASP A 399 -4.27 10.55 6.21
N LEU A 400 -5.47 9.95 6.25
CA LEU A 400 -6.02 9.11 5.18
C LEU A 400 -7.02 9.87 4.29
N ALA A 401 -7.06 11.20 4.33
CA ALA A 401 -8.06 12.00 3.60
C ALA A 401 -8.00 11.83 2.08
N CYS A 402 -6.82 11.60 1.50
CA CYS A 402 -6.68 11.35 0.06
C CYS A 402 -6.86 9.89 -0.37
N ILE A 403 -7.17 8.98 0.57
CA ILE A 403 -7.33 7.54 0.31
C ILE A 403 -8.81 7.14 0.27
N SER A 404 -9.19 6.38 -0.75
CA SER A 404 -10.54 5.81 -0.91
C SER A 404 -10.50 4.50 -1.70
N THR A 405 -11.42 3.58 -1.40
CA THR A 405 -11.74 2.40 -2.21
C THR A 405 -12.95 2.65 -3.12
N ASP A 406 -13.14 1.84 -4.15
CA ASP A 406 -14.41 1.74 -4.87
C ASP A 406 -15.40 0.80 -4.16
N SER A 407 -16.66 0.75 -4.65
CA SER A 407 -17.75 -0.03 -4.04
C SER A 407 -17.41 -1.51 -3.84
N ASP A 408 -16.57 -2.03 -4.73
CA ASP A 408 -16.26 -3.45 -4.83
C ASP A 408 -14.87 -3.75 -4.21
N SER A 409 -14.17 -2.70 -3.74
CA SER A 409 -12.82 -2.72 -3.13
C SER A 409 -11.69 -3.29 -4.00
N GLU A 410 -11.92 -3.45 -5.31
CA GLU A 410 -10.90 -3.87 -6.28
C GLU A 410 -9.82 -2.80 -6.53
N ASN A 411 -10.05 -1.54 -6.17
CA ASN A 411 -9.09 -0.45 -6.45
C ASN A 411 -8.95 0.50 -5.25
N LEU A 412 -7.71 0.61 -4.75
CA LEU A 412 -7.30 1.60 -3.77
C LEU A 412 -6.80 2.88 -4.49
N TYR A 413 -7.52 3.98 -4.30
CA TYR A 413 -7.21 5.28 -4.92
C TYR A 413 -6.44 6.18 -3.96
N PHE A 414 -5.43 6.86 -4.50
CA PHE A 414 -4.75 7.99 -3.89
C PHE A 414 -5.06 9.23 -4.73
N THR A 415 -6.03 10.04 -4.30
CA THR A 415 -6.66 11.09 -5.11
C THR A 415 -6.19 12.48 -4.70
N GLY A 416 -5.50 13.19 -5.61
CA GLY A 416 -5.07 14.56 -5.37
C GLY A 416 -3.90 14.70 -4.37
N CYS A 417 -3.15 13.64 -4.15
CA CYS A 417 -1.92 13.61 -3.35
C CYS A 417 -0.76 12.97 -4.14
N ASN A 418 0.42 12.87 -3.53
CA ASN A 418 1.55 12.08 -4.05
C ASN A 418 1.89 11.00 -3.03
N VAL A 419 2.21 9.80 -3.49
CA VAL A 419 2.56 8.67 -2.62
C VAL A 419 4.08 8.61 -2.46
N HIS A 420 4.57 8.54 -1.23
CA HIS A 420 5.99 8.44 -0.90
C HIS A 420 6.33 7.13 -0.20
N VAL A 421 7.19 6.31 -0.80
CA VAL A 421 7.74 5.08 -0.22
C VAL A 421 9.14 5.40 0.32
N ARG A 422 9.34 5.39 1.64
CA ARG A 422 10.56 5.92 2.29
C ARG A 422 11.19 4.92 3.27
N ASN A 423 12.51 4.97 3.43
CA ASN A 423 13.27 4.14 4.37
C ASN A 423 13.22 4.59 5.86
N ASN A 424 12.58 5.72 6.14
CA ASN A 424 12.50 6.39 7.44
C ASN A 424 13.85 6.83 8.07
N THR A 425 14.87 7.16 7.27
CA THR A 425 16.16 7.70 7.78
C THR A 425 16.38 9.20 7.53
N GLY A 426 15.50 9.84 6.74
CA GLY A 426 15.62 11.24 6.34
C GLY A 426 16.46 11.49 5.08
N SER A 427 17.09 10.46 4.48
CA SER A 427 17.77 10.62 3.17
C SER A 427 17.75 9.34 2.33
N THR A 428 17.74 9.55 1.01
CA THR A 428 17.76 8.51 -0.02
C THR A 428 19.07 7.70 -0.03
N LYS A 429 20.19 8.24 0.49
CA LYS A 429 21.51 7.56 0.53
C LYS A 429 21.64 6.47 1.61
N SER A 430 20.86 6.51 2.68
CA SER A 430 20.96 5.50 3.74
C SER A 430 20.28 4.20 3.33
N LYS A 431 20.93 3.07 3.57
CA LYS A 431 20.43 1.73 3.21
C LYS A 431 20.02 0.95 4.46
N ASN A 432 18.83 0.36 4.45
CA ASN A 432 18.30 -0.46 5.54
C ASN A 432 17.27 -1.52 5.07
N GLY A 433 17.25 -1.88 3.78
CA GLY A 433 16.24 -2.76 3.17
C GLY A 433 14.85 -2.14 2.98
N LYS A 434 14.53 -1.01 3.62
CA LYS A 434 13.22 -0.34 3.53
C LYS A 434 13.20 0.72 2.43
N GLY A 435 11.99 1.16 2.07
CA GLY A 435 11.76 2.23 1.10
C GLY A 435 11.79 1.79 -0.37
N ASN A 436 11.86 0.49 -0.64
CA ASN A 436 11.74 -0.09 -1.99
C ASN A 436 10.27 -0.27 -2.38
N LEU A 437 9.95 -0.24 -3.68
CA LEU A 437 8.66 -0.68 -4.21
C LEU A 437 8.85 -2.00 -4.95
N ILE A 438 8.09 -3.02 -4.55
CA ILE A 438 8.11 -4.36 -5.14
C ILE A 438 6.75 -4.62 -5.79
N LEU A 439 6.76 -5.03 -7.06
CA LEU A 439 5.56 -5.40 -7.80
C LEU A 439 5.59 -6.91 -8.06
N GLY A 440 4.68 -7.64 -7.41
CA GLY A 440 4.76 -9.10 -7.22
C GLY A 440 5.32 -9.46 -5.85
N TYR A 441 5.64 -10.74 -5.62
CA TYR A 441 6.22 -11.19 -4.35
C TYR A 441 7.75 -11.06 -4.30
N ASN A 442 8.39 -10.81 -5.46
CA ASN A 442 9.84 -10.90 -5.66
C ASN A 442 10.43 -12.12 -4.93
N GLU A 443 9.99 -13.31 -5.33
CA GLU A 443 10.22 -14.56 -4.63
C GLU A 443 11.72 -14.77 -4.31
N GLU A 444 12.03 -15.30 -3.13
CA GLU A 444 13.41 -15.68 -2.80
C GLU A 444 13.84 -16.91 -3.62
N PRO A 445 15.16 -17.11 -3.85
CA PRO A 445 15.66 -18.38 -4.34
C PRO A 445 15.29 -19.51 -3.38
N THR A 446 14.90 -20.66 -3.89
CA THR A 446 14.70 -21.86 -3.07
C THR A 446 16.04 -22.45 -2.64
N ASP A 447 16.05 -23.26 -1.58
CA ASP A 447 17.24 -24.04 -1.19
C ASP A 447 17.77 -24.91 -2.35
N TRP A 448 16.90 -25.34 -3.27
CA TRP A 448 17.27 -26.10 -4.48
C TRP A 448 17.99 -25.22 -5.53
N ASP A 449 17.55 -23.99 -5.73
CA ASP A 449 18.22 -23.03 -6.62
C ASP A 449 19.66 -22.73 -6.14
N ILE A 450 19.82 -22.53 -4.82
CA ILE A 450 21.09 -22.19 -4.20
C ILE A 450 22.02 -23.42 -4.12
N SER A 451 21.52 -24.55 -3.59
CA SER A 451 22.35 -25.77 -3.44
C SER A 451 22.67 -26.46 -4.77
N GLY A 452 21.87 -26.25 -5.81
CA GLY A 452 22.19 -26.66 -7.18
C GLY A 452 23.27 -25.82 -7.85
N GLY A 453 23.67 -24.69 -7.25
CA GLY A 453 24.68 -23.77 -7.82
C GLY A 453 24.16 -22.86 -8.94
N TRP A 454 22.84 -22.82 -9.16
CA TRP A 454 22.22 -22.02 -10.21
C TRP A 454 22.01 -20.56 -9.80
N MET A 455 21.94 -20.29 -8.49
CA MET A 455 21.75 -18.96 -7.93
C MET A 455 22.64 -18.78 -6.70
N THR A 456 23.12 -17.56 -6.46
CA THR A 456 23.73 -17.18 -5.17
C THR A 456 22.64 -16.74 -4.18
N ALA A 457 22.96 -16.66 -2.89
CA ALA A 457 22.09 -16.03 -1.91
C ALA A 457 21.78 -14.58 -2.32
N VAL A 458 20.50 -14.22 -2.34
CA VAL A 458 20.03 -12.92 -2.83
C VAL A 458 20.09 -11.88 -1.71
N GLU A 459 20.78 -10.76 -1.95
CA GLU A 459 20.92 -9.68 -0.98
C GLU A 459 19.96 -8.52 -1.30
N ARG A 460 19.11 -8.15 -0.33
CA ARG A 460 18.06 -7.12 -0.48
C ARG A 460 18.22 -5.97 0.52
N THR A 461 19.47 -5.58 0.75
CA THR A 461 19.85 -4.55 1.74
C THR A 461 19.66 -3.12 1.24
N GLY A 462 19.44 -2.94 -0.07
CA GLY A 462 19.24 -1.65 -0.73
C GLY A 462 17.96 -0.92 -0.31
N SER A 463 17.86 0.35 -0.67
CA SER A 463 16.72 1.23 -0.35
C SER A 463 16.36 2.13 -1.52
N HIS A 464 15.07 2.40 -1.72
CA HIS A 464 14.57 3.26 -2.80
C HIS A 464 14.83 2.71 -4.21
N ASN A 465 14.71 1.39 -4.37
CA ASN A 465 14.71 0.71 -5.65
C ASN A 465 13.29 0.38 -6.10
N LEU A 466 13.08 0.29 -7.42
CA LEU A 466 11.86 -0.22 -8.05
C LEU A 466 12.13 -1.62 -8.61
N VAL A 467 11.35 -2.61 -8.17
CA VAL A 467 11.56 -4.03 -8.44
C VAL A 467 10.30 -4.64 -9.06
N VAL A 468 10.39 -5.20 -10.26
CA VAL A 468 9.25 -5.64 -11.08
C VAL A 468 9.50 -7.03 -11.66
N GLY A 469 9.15 -8.06 -10.91
CA GLY A 469 9.51 -9.44 -11.25
C GLY A 469 10.02 -10.21 -10.03
N ILE A 470 10.77 -11.27 -10.28
CA ILE A 470 11.07 -12.29 -9.26
C ILE A 470 12.57 -12.55 -9.11
N LYS A 471 12.96 -13.03 -7.91
CA LYS A 471 14.34 -13.44 -7.57
C LYS A 471 15.40 -12.33 -7.67
N HIS A 472 15.00 -11.05 -7.70
CA HIS A 472 15.92 -9.92 -7.83
C HIS A 472 16.77 -9.67 -6.57
N SER A 473 18.01 -9.22 -6.79
CA SER A 473 18.99 -8.82 -5.77
C SER A 473 19.33 -7.33 -5.90
N TYR A 474 19.34 -6.60 -4.78
CA TYR A 474 19.60 -5.16 -4.76
C TYR A 474 20.22 -4.72 -3.43
N THR A 475 21.46 -4.27 -3.48
CA THR A 475 22.23 -3.70 -2.35
C THR A 475 22.48 -2.20 -2.50
N ALA A 476 21.91 -1.62 -3.56
CA ALA A 476 22.07 -0.25 -4.02
C ALA A 476 20.90 0.69 -3.63
N THR A 477 21.01 1.95 -4.06
CA THR A 477 19.96 2.97 -3.96
C THR A 477 19.60 3.55 -5.33
N GLY A 478 18.32 3.91 -5.51
CA GLY A 478 17.81 4.54 -6.74
C GLY A 478 17.86 3.66 -7.98
N GLY A 479 17.93 2.34 -7.81
CA GLY A 479 18.02 1.37 -8.91
C GLY A 479 16.66 0.94 -9.47
N PHE A 480 16.68 0.49 -10.72
CA PHE A 480 15.53 -0.13 -11.40
C PHE A 480 15.87 -1.57 -11.77
N LEU A 481 14.98 -2.50 -11.45
CA LEU A 481 15.11 -3.92 -11.74
C LEU A 481 13.78 -4.45 -12.28
N ALA A 482 13.79 -5.03 -13.48
CA ALA A 482 12.64 -5.75 -14.03
C ALA A 482 13.05 -7.11 -14.61
N GLY A 483 12.16 -8.10 -14.59
CA GLY A 483 12.36 -9.42 -15.21
C GLY A 483 12.54 -10.58 -14.24
N TYR A 484 13.64 -11.33 -14.37
CA TYR A 484 13.96 -12.51 -13.57
C TYR A 484 15.42 -12.46 -13.08
N HIS A 485 15.67 -12.66 -11.78
CA HIS A 485 17.00 -12.83 -11.16
C HIS A 485 18.06 -11.73 -11.48
N ASN A 486 17.66 -10.61 -12.07
CA ASN A 486 18.57 -9.49 -12.33
C ASN A 486 19.05 -8.85 -11.01
N SER A 487 20.28 -8.31 -11.03
CA SER A 487 20.99 -7.80 -9.86
C SER A 487 21.56 -6.40 -10.06
N VAL A 488 21.37 -5.51 -9.07
CA VAL A 488 21.92 -4.14 -9.03
C VAL A 488 22.64 -3.91 -7.72
N THR A 489 23.98 -3.86 -7.75
CA THR A 489 24.83 -3.78 -6.54
C THR A 489 25.57 -2.46 -6.36
N ALA A 490 25.46 -1.53 -7.31
CA ALA A 490 25.99 -0.18 -7.22
C ALA A 490 24.90 0.88 -7.46
N ASP A 491 25.08 2.05 -6.83
CA ASP A 491 24.05 3.09 -6.78
C ASP A 491 23.70 3.64 -8.18
N PHE A 492 22.39 3.87 -8.40
CA PHE A 492 21.77 4.35 -9.65
C PHE A 492 21.94 3.43 -10.88
N GLY A 493 22.35 2.18 -10.68
CA GLY A 493 22.38 1.15 -11.72
C GLY A 493 20.97 0.75 -12.19
N SER A 494 20.86 0.28 -13.44
CA SER A 494 19.58 -0.13 -14.03
C SER A 494 19.68 -1.47 -14.74
N VAL A 495 18.74 -2.37 -14.48
CA VAL A 495 18.44 -3.51 -15.34
C VAL A 495 16.98 -3.44 -15.78
N SER A 496 16.77 -3.03 -17.03
CA SER A 496 15.44 -2.68 -17.55
C SER A 496 14.58 -3.87 -18.02
N GLY A 497 15.10 -5.10 -17.92
CA GLY A 497 14.39 -6.34 -18.25
C GLY A 497 15.32 -7.55 -18.30
N GLY A 498 14.85 -8.66 -18.88
CA GLY A 498 15.67 -9.84 -19.14
C GLY A 498 15.87 -10.77 -17.94
N SER A 499 16.88 -11.65 -18.03
CA SER A 499 17.20 -12.70 -17.07
C SER A 499 18.67 -12.63 -16.63
N ASP A 500 18.96 -12.82 -15.34
CA ASP A 500 20.31 -13.09 -14.82
C ASP A 500 21.38 -12.00 -15.11
N ASN A 501 20.96 -10.77 -15.43
CA ASN A 501 21.86 -9.67 -15.76
C ASN A 501 22.34 -8.92 -14.50
N LEU A 502 23.58 -8.41 -14.55
CA LEU A 502 24.25 -7.73 -13.43
C LEU A 502 24.68 -6.30 -13.80
N ALA A 503 24.13 -5.30 -13.11
CA ALA A 503 24.65 -3.93 -13.12
C ALA A 503 25.37 -3.63 -11.79
N SER A 504 26.69 -3.82 -11.79
CA SER A 504 27.55 -3.69 -10.60
C SER A 504 28.53 -2.52 -10.65
N GLY A 505 28.60 -1.79 -11.76
CA GLY A 505 29.22 -0.46 -11.82
C GLY A 505 28.26 0.65 -11.38
N GLU A 506 28.76 1.68 -10.68
CA GLU A 506 27.96 2.89 -10.42
C GLU A 506 27.46 3.48 -11.75
N VAL A 507 26.16 3.77 -11.84
CA VAL A 507 25.50 4.34 -13.03
C VAL A 507 25.55 3.41 -14.27
N ALA A 508 25.92 2.13 -14.10
CA ALA A 508 25.90 1.14 -15.17
C ALA A 508 24.47 0.76 -15.60
N SER A 509 24.28 0.39 -16.87
CA SER A 509 22.97 -0.04 -17.39
C SER A 509 23.04 -1.36 -18.17
N VAL A 510 22.03 -2.21 -17.94
CA VAL A 510 21.69 -3.33 -18.82
C VAL A 510 20.25 -3.16 -19.30
N SER A 511 20.05 -3.09 -20.62
CA SER A 511 18.70 -2.93 -21.20
C SER A 511 17.83 -4.17 -21.07
N GLY A 512 18.44 -5.35 -21.07
CA GLY A 512 17.79 -6.64 -20.97
C GLY A 512 18.68 -7.75 -21.52
N GLY A 513 18.09 -8.79 -22.10
CA GLY A 513 18.82 -9.97 -22.54
C GLY A 513 19.06 -10.95 -21.39
N GLU A 514 20.10 -11.77 -21.51
CA GLU A 514 20.40 -12.88 -20.60
C GLU A 514 21.87 -12.85 -20.16
N HIS A 515 22.16 -13.04 -18.88
CA HIS A 515 23.53 -13.16 -18.34
C HIS A 515 24.50 -12.00 -18.68
N ASN A 516 24.00 -10.79 -19.02
CA ASN A 516 24.86 -9.68 -19.38
C ASN A 516 25.38 -8.91 -18.15
N ILE A 517 26.64 -8.46 -18.21
CA ILE A 517 27.36 -7.84 -17.09
C ILE A 517 27.81 -6.42 -17.46
N ALA A 518 27.35 -5.43 -16.71
CA ALA A 518 27.83 -4.04 -16.77
C ALA A 518 28.48 -3.68 -15.42
N SER A 519 29.79 -3.96 -15.29
CA SER A 519 30.50 -4.03 -14.01
C SER A 519 31.45 -2.87 -13.72
N SER A 520 31.44 -1.82 -14.55
CA SER A 520 32.39 -0.71 -14.46
C SER A 520 31.69 0.64 -14.52
N TYR A 521 32.41 1.70 -14.17
CA TYR A 521 31.82 3.03 -14.01
C TYR A 521 31.15 3.50 -15.31
N ARG A 522 29.82 3.59 -15.26
CA ARG A 522 28.92 3.88 -16.40
C ARG A 522 29.13 3.00 -17.64
N SER A 523 29.55 1.75 -17.48
CA SER A 523 29.52 0.78 -18.59
C SER A 523 28.08 0.40 -18.95
N SER A 524 27.81 0.04 -20.20
CA SER A 524 26.44 -0.27 -20.66
C SER A 524 26.34 -1.48 -21.58
N VAL A 525 25.35 -2.34 -21.36
CA VAL A 525 25.01 -3.44 -22.28
C VAL A 525 23.57 -3.30 -22.79
N SER A 526 23.39 -3.13 -24.11
CA SER A 526 22.05 -2.98 -24.73
C SER A 526 21.26 -4.30 -24.87
N GLY A 527 21.87 -5.45 -24.54
CA GLY A 527 21.22 -6.76 -24.51
C GLY A 527 22.10 -7.87 -25.05
N GLY A 528 21.48 -8.93 -25.56
CA GLY A 528 22.16 -10.15 -26.02
C GLY A 528 22.28 -11.21 -24.93
N ASN A 529 23.23 -12.14 -25.09
CA ASN A 529 23.50 -13.24 -24.16
C ASN A 529 24.98 -13.20 -23.70
N ASN A 530 25.25 -13.29 -22.39
CA ASN A 530 26.61 -13.37 -21.80
C ASN A 530 27.60 -12.23 -22.17
N ASN A 531 27.11 -11.04 -22.58
CA ASN A 531 28.02 -9.93 -22.94
C ASN A 531 28.51 -9.17 -21.70
N THR A 532 29.79 -8.77 -21.70
CA THR A 532 30.43 -8.06 -20.57
C THR A 532 30.98 -6.70 -20.99
N ALA A 533 30.49 -5.63 -20.37
CA ALA A 533 31.08 -4.29 -20.41
C ALA A 533 31.77 -3.99 -19.06
N SER A 534 33.10 -4.15 -19.02
CA SER A 534 33.92 -4.05 -17.80
C SER A 534 34.97 -2.94 -17.85
N GLY A 535 35.14 -2.26 -18.99
CA GLY A 535 35.92 -1.03 -19.09
C GLY A 535 35.12 0.20 -18.64
N THR A 536 35.78 1.19 -18.05
CA THR A 536 35.13 2.48 -17.71
C THR A 536 34.59 3.15 -18.98
N PHE A 537 33.30 3.51 -18.98
CA PHE A 537 32.57 3.99 -20.16
C PHE A 537 32.58 3.04 -21.37
N SER A 538 32.85 1.74 -21.18
CA SER A 538 32.76 0.75 -22.26
C SER A 538 31.31 0.37 -22.57
N SER A 539 31.06 -0.12 -23.79
CA SER A 539 29.71 -0.50 -24.21
C SER A 539 29.67 -1.74 -25.09
N VAL A 540 28.74 -2.65 -24.81
CA VAL A 540 28.36 -3.73 -25.74
C VAL A 540 26.93 -3.50 -26.22
N SER A 541 26.72 -3.49 -27.54
CA SER A 541 25.40 -3.17 -28.12
C SER A 541 24.48 -4.39 -28.29
N GLY A 542 25.02 -5.59 -28.17
CA GLY A 542 24.29 -6.86 -28.31
C GLY A 542 25.23 -8.00 -28.71
N GLY A 543 24.67 -9.12 -29.15
CA GLY A 543 25.41 -10.30 -29.57
C GLY A 543 25.52 -11.37 -28.49
N LYS A 544 26.52 -12.25 -28.59
CA LYS A 544 26.82 -13.33 -27.66
C LYS A 544 28.28 -13.26 -27.17
N GLU A 545 28.51 -13.41 -25.87
CA GLU A 545 29.85 -13.56 -25.27
C GLU A 545 30.88 -12.44 -25.60
N ASN A 546 30.43 -11.26 -26.04
CA ASN A 546 31.32 -10.15 -26.38
C ASN A 546 31.81 -9.41 -25.12
N VAL A 547 33.09 -9.00 -25.12
CA VAL A 547 33.75 -8.35 -23.98
C VAL A 547 34.33 -6.99 -24.36
N ALA A 548 33.75 -5.91 -23.83
CA ALA A 548 34.31 -4.56 -23.89
C ALA A 548 34.99 -4.23 -22.54
N SER A 549 36.28 -4.52 -22.43
CA SER A 549 37.07 -4.37 -21.19
C SER A 549 38.01 -3.17 -21.19
N GLY A 550 38.34 -2.62 -22.37
CA GLY A 550 39.14 -1.41 -22.49
C GLY A 550 38.37 -0.15 -22.06
N PRO A 551 39.01 0.87 -21.45
CA PRO A 551 38.36 2.15 -21.18
C PRO A 551 37.85 2.80 -22.46
N ILE A 552 36.57 3.17 -22.50
CA ILE A 552 35.87 3.68 -23.71
C ILE A 552 35.95 2.70 -24.91
N SER A 553 36.15 1.40 -24.69
CA SER A 553 36.07 0.40 -25.76
C SER A 553 34.61 0.07 -26.11
N SER A 554 34.37 -0.40 -27.33
CA SER A 554 33.01 -0.75 -27.76
C SER A 554 32.94 -1.97 -28.67
N VAL A 555 32.01 -2.88 -28.37
CA VAL A 555 31.59 -3.94 -29.31
C VAL A 555 30.17 -3.68 -29.77
N SER A 556 29.96 -3.61 -31.08
CA SER A 556 28.66 -3.25 -31.68
C SER A 556 27.74 -4.45 -31.94
N GLY A 557 28.26 -5.69 -31.84
CA GLY A 557 27.53 -6.94 -31.97
C GLY A 557 28.48 -8.11 -32.24
N GLY A 558 27.94 -9.24 -32.72
CA GLY A 558 28.71 -10.43 -33.09
C GLY A 558 28.80 -11.48 -31.97
N GLU A 559 29.79 -12.36 -32.07
CA GLU A 559 30.04 -13.47 -31.14
C GLU A 559 31.52 -13.50 -30.69
N ASP A 560 31.80 -13.73 -29.40
CA ASP A 560 33.15 -13.91 -28.82
C ASP A 560 34.14 -12.73 -29.03
N ASN A 561 33.68 -11.51 -29.36
CA ASN A 561 34.59 -10.41 -29.72
C ASN A 561 35.11 -9.64 -28.49
N ILE A 562 36.42 -9.37 -28.45
CA ILE A 562 37.12 -8.79 -27.28
C ILE A 562 37.76 -7.43 -27.62
N ALA A 563 37.14 -6.35 -27.15
CA ALA A 563 37.66 -4.98 -27.23
C ALA A 563 38.34 -4.59 -25.90
N SER A 564 39.65 -4.87 -25.79
CA SER A 564 40.42 -4.68 -24.55
C SER A 564 41.34 -3.45 -24.58
N GLY A 565 41.67 -2.93 -25.77
CA GLY A 565 42.43 -1.68 -25.92
C GLY A 565 41.62 -0.45 -25.52
N SER A 566 42.28 0.58 -24.98
CA SER A 566 41.63 1.86 -24.67
C SER A 566 41.12 2.53 -25.96
N ARG A 567 39.83 2.86 -26.02
CA ARG A 567 39.14 3.31 -27.25
C ARG A 567 39.22 2.34 -28.43
N SER A 568 39.47 1.05 -28.19
CA SER A 568 39.36 0.04 -29.25
C SER A 568 37.89 -0.21 -29.61
N SER A 569 37.62 -0.61 -30.86
CA SER A 569 36.24 -0.85 -31.30
C SER A 569 36.12 -2.03 -32.27
N ILE A 570 35.02 -2.77 -32.14
CA ILE A 570 34.68 -3.91 -33.00
C ILE A 570 33.25 -3.71 -33.51
N SER A 571 33.06 -3.76 -34.83
CA SER A 571 31.74 -3.54 -35.46
C SER A 571 30.87 -4.79 -35.51
N GLY A 572 31.47 -5.98 -35.52
CA GLY A 572 30.79 -7.26 -35.46
C GLY A 572 31.76 -8.42 -35.66
N GLY A 573 31.33 -9.44 -36.40
CA GLY A 573 32.13 -10.63 -36.67
C GLY A 573 32.11 -11.66 -35.54
N GLN A 574 33.04 -12.61 -35.61
CA GLN A 574 33.22 -13.67 -34.62
C GLN A 574 34.69 -13.73 -34.17
N SER A 575 34.92 -13.84 -32.85
CA SER A 575 36.23 -14.01 -32.22
C SER A 575 37.27 -12.92 -32.54
N GLN A 576 36.84 -11.73 -32.97
CA GLN A 576 37.72 -10.58 -33.23
C GLN A 576 38.33 -10.07 -31.92
N THR A 577 39.61 -9.68 -31.91
CA THR A 577 40.27 -9.10 -30.72
C THR A 577 41.02 -7.82 -31.06
N THR A 578 40.77 -6.75 -30.31
CA THR A 578 41.37 -5.41 -30.50
C THR A 578 42.09 -4.96 -29.21
N PRO A 579 43.36 -5.36 -29.01
CA PRO A 579 44.08 -5.14 -27.75
C PRO A 579 44.80 -3.78 -27.68
N ASP A 580 45.16 -3.21 -28.83
CA ASP A 580 45.88 -1.94 -28.90
C ASP A 580 44.92 -0.75 -28.74
N SER A 581 45.43 0.34 -28.17
CA SER A 581 44.61 1.55 -28.03
C SER A 581 44.26 2.14 -29.40
N TYR A 582 43.01 2.58 -29.58
CA TYR A 582 42.43 3.02 -30.86
C TYR A 582 42.36 1.96 -31.98
N SER A 583 42.63 0.68 -31.70
CA SER A 583 42.52 -0.37 -32.73
C SER A 583 41.07 -0.65 -33.13
N TYR A 584 40.87 -1.09 -34.37
CA TYR A 584 39.56 -1.28 -35.00
C TYR A 584 39.49 -2.64 -35.71
N ALA A 585 38.37 -3.35 -35.53
CA ALA A 585 38.00 -4.50 -36.34
C ALA A 585 36.59 -4.30 -36.94
N PRO A 586 36.39 -4.56 -38.25
CA PRO A 586 35.06 -4.65 -38.85
C PRO A 586 34.31 -5.91 -38.38
#